data_AF-A0A1V4HHI2-F1
#
_entry.id   AF-A0A1V4HHI2-F1
#
_cell.length_a   1.000
_cell.length_b   1.000
_cell.length_c   1.000
_cell.angle_alpha   90.00
_cell.angle_beta   90.00
_cell.angle_gamma   90.00
#
_symmetry.space_group_name_H-M   'P 1'
#
loop_
_entity.id
_entity.type
_entity.pdbx_description
1 polymer ?
#
loop_
_entity_poly.entity_id
_entity_poly.type
_entity_poly.pdbx_seq_one_letter_code
_entity_poly.pdbx_strand_id
1 'polypeptide(L)'
;MKLMLHQVNAMNQEDFTHAFGPLYEHSSWVAERAWRSQPFATEQDLISAFEREVWRANPDEQLALLRAHPDLGTRVKMTDHSVQEQSSAGLDQLSAEEYELFLKYNKQYTEAFRFPFIMAVKGQTKDTIREAIRVRLQRGVKEEMGKALQEVCKIGRFRLEAIWMREAEETTMKQTSGSERIMYYGKGDVWVYRSYAKPLTHLTVIPESGFTGRDNVLFGMNIKVAVSGEKFFTSFTEGDNTMVVATDSMKNFILRKAGEYEGATAEGFLAYAGRKLLETYPQMTGVKMTADQVSFDVLSVPGAKGLVNSELVYRYSQNEHPTALVETIRTEEGIVIAEHSGGIADLKLIKVKGSSFAGFVRDEYTTLPESYDRPLFIFLDMSWSYEEVEDALDSDLGHYVAAEQIRDIAHTVFHEQHSPSIQNLIYRIGQRSLIRFPQLKEIRFESNNRTWETILEQASAGEGKVFTEPRPPYGFQGFSMTKHDLEGL
;
A
#
# COMPACT_ATOMS: atom_id res chain seq x y z
N MET A 1 -16.51 -8.24 -0.70
CA MET A 1 -16.41 -9.15 -1.86
C MET A 1 -15.28 -8.62 -2.73
N LYS A 2 -14.31 -9.44 -3.17
CA LYS A 2 -13.31 -9.01 -4.15
C LYS A 2 -13.65 -9.59 -5.51
N LEU A 3 -13.65 -8.78 -6.57
CA LEU A 3 -14.08 -9.15 -7.92
C LEU A 3 -13.01 -8.81 -8.97
N MET A 4 -12.96 -9.62 -10.02
CA MET A 4 -12.17 -9.39 -11.23
C MET A 4 -13.05 -8.83 -12.35
N LEU A 5 -12.48 -8.03 -13.26
CA LEU A 5 -13.23 -7.38 -14.36
C LEU A 5 -14.00 -8.39 -15.25
N HIS A 6 -13.41 -9.55 -15.54
CA HIS A 6 -14.09 -10.59 -16.33
C HIS A 6 -15.32 -11.17 -15.62
N GLN A 7 -15.29 -11.26 -14.28
CA GLN A 7 -16.44 -11.72 -13.49
C GLN A 7 -17.55 -10.66 -13.52
N VAL A 8 -17.18 -9.38 -13.44
CA VAL A 8 -18.12 -8.25 -13.57
C VAL A 8 -18.82 -8.26 -14.93
N ASN A 9 -18.06 -8.46 -16.01
CA ASN A 9 -18.60 -8.55 -17.37
C ASN A 9 -19.49 -9.79 -17.62
N ALA A 10 -19.45 -10.79 -16.73
CA ALA A 10 -20.28 -11.99 -16.82
C ALA A 10 -21.56 -11.90 -15.97
N MET A 11 -21.74 -10.86 -15.15
CA MET A 11 -22.90 -10.70 -14.28
C MET A 11 -24.16 -10.33 -15.08
N ASN A 12 -25.28 -10.98 -14.76
CA ASN A 12 -26.58 -10.47 -15.16
C ASN A 12 -26.90 -9.17 -14.40
N GLN A 13 -27.96 -8.47 -14.81
CA GLN A 13 -28.30 -7.16 -14.22
C GLN A 13 -28.63 -7.23 -12.73
N GLU A 14 -29.26 -8.33 -12.28
CA GLU A 14 -29.65 -8.54 -10.89
C GLU A 14 -28.42 -8.72 -10.00
N ASP A 15 -27.50 -9.60 -10.39
CA ASP A 15 -26.24 -9.86 -9.69
C ASP A 15 -25.35 -8.61 -9.65
N PHE A 16 -25.27 -7.86 -10.76
CA PHE A 16 -24.52 -6.62 -10.83
C PHE A 16 -25.12 -5.55 -9.90
N THR A 17 -26.45 -5.42 -9.90
CA THR A 17 -27.13 -4.44 -9.04
C THR A 17 -27.00 -4.81 -7.57
N HIS A 18 -27.07 -6.10 -7.24
CA HIS A 18 -26.84 -6.58 -5.88
C HIS A 18 -25.40 -6.32 -5.43
N ALA A 19 -24.41 -6.55 -6.30
CA ALA A 19 -22.99 -6.34 -6.00
C ALA A 19 -22.60 -4.87 -5.86
N PHE A 20 -23.10 -4.01 -6.75
CA PHE A 20 -22.65 -2.62 -6.88
C PHE A 20 -23.67 -1.57 -6.44
N GLY A 21 -24.94 -1.95 -6.22
CA GLY A 21 -25.99 -1.05 -5.73
C GLY A 21 -25.67 -0.38 -4.39
N PRO A 22 -25.07 -1.08 -3.41
CA PRO A 22 -24.67 -0.46 -2.14
C PRO A 22 -23.63 0.66 -2.24
N LEU A 23 -22.93 0.81 -3.38
CA LEU A 23 -21.88 1.82 -3.55
C LEU A 23 -22.37 3.26 -3.40
N TYR A 24 -23.62 3.51 -3.80
CA TYR A 24 -24.22 4.84 -3.86
C TYR A 24 -25.44 4.97 -2.92
N GLU A 25 -25.31 4.55 -1.66
CA GLU A 25 -26.29 4.72 -0.55
C GLU A 25 -27.78 4.78 -0.98
N HIS A 26 -28.47 3.65 -0.88
CA HIS A 26 -29.89 3.52 -1.24
C HIS A 26 -30.25 3.96 -2.68
N SER A 27 -29.25 4.15 -3.55
CA SER A 27 -29.42 4.58 -4.95
C SER A 27 -28.94 3.50 -5.93
N SER A 28 -29.52 2.30 -5.84
CA SER A 28 -29.18 1.14 -6.72
C SER A 28 -29.33 1.45 -8.21
N TRP A 29 -30.17 2.42 -8.55
CA TRP A 29 -30.40 2.87 -9.92
C TRP A 29 -29.11 3.27 -10.65
N VAL A 30 -28.08 3.74 -9.93
CA VAL A 30 -26.78 4.08 -10.53
C VAL A 30 -26.12 2.82 -11.10
N ALA A 31 -26.13 1.72 -10.34
CA ALA A 31 -25.62 0.43 -10.78
C ALA A 31 -26.49 -0.17 -11.91
N GLU A 32 -27.80 -0.10 -11.78
CA GLU A 32 -28.75 -0.61 -12.79
C GLU A 32 -28.54 0.06 -14.16
N ARG A 33 -28.25 1.37 -14.17
CA ARG A 33 -27.96 2.11 -15.41
C ARG A 33 -26.55 1.86 -15.91
N ALA A 34 -25.55 1.81 -15.03
CA ALA A 34 -24.16 1.57 -15.39
C ALA A 34 -23.97 0.21 -16.08
N TRP A 35 -24.67 -0.83 -15.63
CA TRP A 35 -24.66 -2.18 -16.21
C TRP A 35 -24.93 -2.20 -17.72
N ARG A 36 -25.74 -1.27 -18.24
CA ARG A 36 -26.07 -1.17 -19.68
C ARG A 36 -24.87 -0.78 -20.56
N SER A 37 -23.76 -0.36 -19.96
CA SER A 37 -22.53 0.01 -20.66
C SER A 37 -21.53 -1.14 -20.81
N GLN A 38 -21.89 -2.35 -20.37
CA GLN A 38 -21.06 -3.54 -20.53
C GLN A 38 -20.92 -3.97 -22.01
N PRO A 39 -19.86 -4.71 -22.38
CA PRO A 39 -18.72 -5.07 -21.53
C PRO A 39 -17.79 -3.88 -21.28
N PHE A 40 -17.20 -3.84 -20.09
CA PHE A 40 -16.19 -2.85 -19.70
C PHE A 40 -14.80 -3.37 -20.09
N ALA A 41 -14.01 -2.57 -20.80
CA ALA A 41 -12.67 -2.96 -21.23
C ALA A 41 -11.63 -2.81 -20.12
N THR A 42 -11.82 -1.84 -19.22
CA THR A 42 -10.95 -1.57 -18.07
C THR A 42 -11.77 -1.26 -16.80
N GLU A 43 -11.12 -1.33 -15.64
CA GLU A 43 -11.71 -0.84 -14.36
C GLU A 43 -12.09 0.64 -14.45
N GLN A 44 -11.28 1.43 -15.15
CA GLN A 44 -11.54 2.84 -15.38
C GLN A 44 -12.80 3.06 -16.21
N ASP A 45 -13.12 2.16 -17.16
CA ASP A 45 -14.36 2.23 -17.92
C ASP A 45 -15.59 1.96 -17.04
N LEU A 46 -15.47 1.04 -16.09
CA LEU A 46 -16.50 0.79 -15.09
C LEU A 46 -16.74 2.01 -14.21
N ILE A 47 -15.67 2.59 -13.62
CA ILE A 47 -15.74 3.83 -12.84
C ILE A 47 -16.43 4.94 -13.64
N SER A 48 -15.98 5.12 -14.88
CA SER A 48 -16.50 6.14 -15.78
C SER A 48 -17.96 5.90 -16.15
N ALA A 49 -18.43 4.64 -16.14
CA ALA A 49 -19.84 4.32 -16.34
C ALA A 49 -20.68 4.76 -15.13
N PHE A 50 -20.26 4.47 -13.90
CA PHE A 50 -20.97 4.93 -12.70
C PHE A 50 -21.02 6.46 -12.61
N GLU A 51 -19.88 7.13 -12.75
CA GLU A 51 -19.79 8.60 -12.68
C GLU A 51 -20.68 9.25 -13.73
N ARG A 52 -20.70 8.71 -14.96
CA ARG A 52 -21.55 9.20 -16.04
C ARG A 52 -23.04 9.12 -15.70
N GLU A 53 -23.50 8.05 -15.06
CA GLU A 53 -24.91 7.93 -14.68
C GLU A 53 -25.31 8.89 -13.56
N VAL A 54 -24.40 9.18 -12.62
CA VAL A 54 -24.60 10.25 -11.62
C VAL A 54 -24.74 11.62 -12.28
N TRP A 55 -23.87 11.95 -13.24
CA TRP A 55 -23.90 13.25 -13.93
C TRP A 55 -25.03 13.40 -14.95
N ARG A 56 -25.50 12.30 -15.54
CA ARG A 56 -26.64 12.28 -16.48
C ARG A 56 -28.00 12.30 -15.80
N ALA A 57 -28.08 11.91 -14.53
CA ALA A 57 -29.30 11.98 -13.76
C ALA A 57 -29.86 13.40 -13.74
N ASN A 58 -31.19 13.51 -13.73
CA ASN A 58 -31.82 14.83 -13.67
C ASN A 58 -31.60 15.48 -12.29
N PRO A 59 -31.82 16.79 -12.14
CA PRO A 59 -31.53 17.48 -10.87
C PRO A 59 -32.26 16.92 -9.64
N ASP A 60 -33.48 16.38 -9.81
CA ASP A 60 -34.23 15.79 -8.69
C ASP A 60 -33.64 14.44 -8.26
N GLU A 61 -33.19 13.61 -9.22
CA GLU A 61 -32.47 12.37 -8.95
C GLU A 61 -31.11 12.63 -8.30
N GLN A 62 -30.37 13.63 -8.78
CA GLN A 62 -29.11 14.06 -8.17
C GLN A 62 -29.33 14.52 -6.73
N LEU A 63 -30.35 15.35 -6.48
CA LEU A 63 -30.68 15.80 -5.14
C LEU A 63 -31.11 14.65 -4.22
N ALA A 64 -31.88 13.69 -4.74
CA ALA A 64 -32.27 12.50 -4.00
C ALA A 64 -31.05 11.65 -3.62
N LEU A 65 -30.11 11.45 -4.55
CA LEU A 65 -28.83 10.78 -4.30
C LEU A 65 -28.03 11.48 -3.20
N LEU A 66 -27.90 12.81 -3.26
CA LEU A 66 -27.21 13.57 -2.21
C LEU A 66 -27.91 13.43 -0.85
N ARG A 67 -29.24 13.47 -0.81
CA ARG A 67 -30.03 13.32 0.43
C ARG A 67 -29.97 11.92 1.05
N ALA A 68 -29.69 10.90 0.24
CA ALA A 68 -29.54 9.54 0.73
C ALA A 68 -28.25 9.32 1.53
N HIS A 69 -27.27 10.24 1.43
CA HIS A 69 -26.04 10.17 2.20
C HIS A 69 -26.29 10.56 3.67
N PRO A 70 -25.66 9.88 4.64
CA PRO A 70 -25.81 10.24 6.04
C PRO A 70 -24.97 11.47 6.41
N ASP A 71 -25.38 12.18 7.47
CA ASP A 71 -24.61 13.31 8.00
C ASP A 71 -23.28 12.83 8.61
N LEU A 72 -22.21 13.52 8.22
CA LEU A 72 -20.85 13.24 8.65
C LEU A 72 -20.65 13.59 10.13
N GLY A 73 -20.08 12.67 10.92
CA GLY A 73 -19.88 12.83 12.36
C GLY A 73 -21.13 12.65 13.21
N THR A 74 -22.21 12.06 12.66
CA THR A 74 -23.42 11.72 13.41
C THR A 74 -23.50 10.23 13.76
N ARG A 75 -24.09 9.89 14.90
CA ARG A 75 -24.23 8.50 15.40
C ARG A 75 -25.41 7.73 14.79
N VAL A 76 -25.87 8.11 13.59
CA VAL A 76 -27.02 7.47 12.94
C VAL A 76 -26.64 6.06 12.45
N LYS A 77 -27.61 5.12 12.41
CA LYS A 77 -27.41 3.79 11.81
C LYS A 77 -26.98 3.96 10.34
N MET A 78 -25.72 3.65 10.08
CA MET A 78 -25.07 3.74 8.78
C MET A 78 -24.85 2.34 8.20
N THR A 79 -24.62 2.26 6.89
CA THR A 79 -24.10 1.05 6.24
C THR A 79 -22.68 0.74 6.75
N ASP A 80 -22.27 -0.53 6.74
CA ASP A 80 -20.95 -0.96 7.25
C ASP A 80 -19.77 -0.20 6.60
N HIS A 81 -19.93 0.16 5.32
CA HIS A 81 -18.95 0.96 4.56
C HIS A 81 -18.80 2.38 5.11
N SER A 82 -19.91 3.05 5.45
CA SER A 82 -19.89 4.43 5.95
C SER A 82 -19.33 4.54 7.38
N VAL A 83 -19.51 3.50 8.20
CA VAL A 83 -18.89 3.41 9.54
C VAL A 83 -17.36 3.32 9.45
N GLN A 84 -16.86 2.45 8.56
CA GLN A 84 -15.42 2.28 8.37
C GLN A 84 -14.76 3.54 7.79
N GLU A 85 -15.42 4.20 6.82
CA GLU A 85 -14.95 5.45 6.21
C GLU A 85 -14.75 6.56 7.25
N GLN A 86 -15.75 6.80 8.11
CA GLN A 86 -15.70 7.91 9.07
C GLN A 86 -14.74 7.69 10.24
N SER A 87 -14.52 6.44 10.65
CA SER A 87 -13.53 6.09 11.69
C SER A 87 -12.10 6.51 11.30
N SER A 88 -11.77 6.44 10.01
CA SER A 88 -10.42 6.77 9.51
C SER A 88 -10.05 8.25 9.64
N ALA A 89 -11.04 9.15 9.77
CA ALA A 89 -10.83 10.58 9.95
C ALA A 89 -10.94 11.05 11.42
N GLY A 90 -11.09 10.10 12.37
CA GLY A 90 -11.20 10.37 13.80
C GLY A 90 -12.54 10.99 14.23
N LEU A 91 -13.60 10.83 13.42
CA LEU A 91 -14.94 11.35 13.72
C LEU A 91 -15.67 10.51 14.77
N ASP A 92 -15.18 9.32 15.08
CA ASP A 92 -15.62 8.43 16.15
C ASP A 92 -15.09 8.87 17.54
N GLN A 93 -14.11 9.79 17.58
CA GLN A 93 -13.41 10.25 18.78
C GLN A 93 -13.58 11.76 19.03
N LEU A 94 -14.66 12.36 18.54
CA LEU A 94 -14.95 13.78 18.78
C LEU A 94 -15.18 14.06 20.27
N SER A 95 -14.60 15.14 20.77
CA SER A 95 -14.98 15.67 22.09
C SER A 95 -16.44 16.11 22.08
N ALA A 96 -17.04 16.34 23.26
CA ALA A 96 -18.41 16.82 23.35
C ALA A 96 -18.58 18.17 22.60
N GLU A 97 -17.62 19.08 22.75
CA GLU A 97 -17.60 20.38 22.10
C GLU A 97 -17.44 20.26 20.58
N GLU A 98 -16.58 19.36 20.11
CA GLU A 98 -16.38 19.11 18.69
C GLU A 98 -17.64 18.51 18.05
N TYR A 99 -18.28 17.55 18.73
CA TYR A 99 -19.52 16.94 18.27
C TYR A 99 -20.67 17.95 18.14
N GLU A 100 -20.85 18.81 19.15
CA GLU A 100 -21.83 19.90 19.08
C GLU A 100 -21.56 20.86 17.92
N LEU A 101 -20.28 21.15 17.65
CA LEU A 101 -19.87 22.00 16.54
C LEU A 101 -20.18 21.36 15.18
N PHE A 102 -19.93 20.06 15.01
CA PHE A 102 -20.28 19.31 13.80
C PHE A 102 -21.80 19.26 13.59
N LEU A 103 -22.59 19.02 14.65
CA LEU A 103 -24.06 19.07 14.57
C LEU A 103 -24.56 20.44 14.12
N LYS A 104 -23.98 21.52 14.66
CA LYS A 104 -24.32 22.89 14.27
C LYS A 104 -23.99 23.14 12.79
N TYR A 105 -22.82 22.71 12.33
CA TYR A 105 -22.41 22.88 10.95
C TYR A 105 -23.24 22.06 9.97
N ASN A 106 -23.54 20.79 10.26
CA ASN A 106 -24.42 19.96 9.43
C ASN A 106 -25.82 20.56 9.33
N LYS A 107 -26.36 21.08 10.43
CA LYS A 107 -27.65 21.78 10.42
C LYS A 107 -27.63 23.00 9.49
N GLN A 108 -26.63 23.87 9.63
CA GLN A 108 -26.47 25.05 8.78
C GLN A 108 -26.32 24.67 7.31
N TYR A 109 -25.56 23.62 7.03
CA TYR A 109 -25.32 23.13 5.68
C TYR A 109 -26.60 22.60 5.02
N THR A 110 -27.34 21.75 5.72
CA THR A 110 -28.61 21.19 5.23
C THR A 110 -29.68 22.26 5.06
N GLU A 111 -29.72 23.28 5.92
CA GLU A 111 -30.61 24.44 5.76
C GLU A 111 -30.26 25.26 4.49
N ALA A 112 -28.98 25.47 4.22
CA ALA A 112 -28.50 26.25 3.07
C ALA A 112 -28.67 25.51 1.72
N PHE A 113 -28.31 24.23 1.67
CA PHE A 113 -28.19 23.49 0.41
C PHE A 113 -29.24 22.40 0.20
N ARG A 114 -30.04 22.08 1.22
CA ARG A 114 -31.14 21.07 1.18
C ARG A 114 -30.68 19.61 1.04
N PHE A 115 -29.40 19.35 1.26
CA PHE A 115 -28.78 18.02 1.34
C PHE A 115 -27.61 18.06 2.35
N PRO A 116 -27.18 16.92 2.90
CA PRO A 116 -26.15 16.86 3.94
C PRO A 116 -24.75 17.19 3.42
N PHE A 117 -23.83 17.51 4.34
CA PHE A 117 -22.44 17.74 3.96
C PHE A 117 -21.77 16.42 3.54
N ILE A 118 -21.33 16.34 2.29
CA ILE A 118 -20.70 15.14 1.73
C ILE A 118 -19.27 15.47 1.33
N MET A 119 -18.31 14.70 1.84
CA MET A 119 -16.90 14.81 1.52
C MET A 119 -16.24 13.43 1.65
N ALA A 120 -15.36 13.09 0.72
CA ALA A 120 -14.55 11.89 0.84
C ALA A 120 -13.50 12.08 1.97
N VAL A 121 -13.60 11.25 3.01
CA VAL A 121 -12.81 11.41 4.26
C VAL A 121 -11.47 10.68 4.28
N LYS A 122 -11.18 9.83 3.28
CA LYS A 122 -9.89 9.13 3.17
C LYS A 122 -8.73 10.13 3.11
N GLY A 123 -7.81 10.05 4.06
CA GLY A 123 -6.67 10.97 4.19
C GLY A 123 -7.01 12.36 4.73
N GLN A 124 -8.19 12.54 5.33
CA GLN A 124 -8.64 13.79 5.96
C GLN A 124 -8.61 13.69 7.48
N THR A 125 -8.56 14.84 8.16
CA THR A 125 -8.68 14.94 9.62
C THR A 125 -9.94 15.71 9.98
N LYS A 126 -10.41 15.58 11.23
CA LYS A 126 -11.52 16.40 11.74
C LYS A 126 -11.32 17.91 11.52
N ASP A 127 -10.09 18.40 11.58
CA ASP A 127 -9.77 19.82 11.33
C ASP A 127 -9.92 20.20 9.85
N THR A 128 -9.44 19.36 8.92
CA THR A 128 -9.57 19.64 7.48
C THR A 128 -11.02 19.55 7.02
N ILE A 129 -11.78 18.60 7.57
CA ILE A 129 -13.22 18.47 7.32
C ILE A 129 -13.97 19.70 7.83
N ARG A 130 -13.66 20.15 9.06
CA ARG A 130 -14.26 21.37 9.63
C ARG A 130 -14.01 22.59 8.75
N GLU A 131 -12.78 22.77 8.28
CA GLU A 131 -12.45 23.88 7.40
C GLU A 131 -13.17 23.77 6.05
N ALA A 132 -13.28 22.56 5.49
CA ALA A 132 -14.02 22.32 4.26
C ALA A 132 -15.50 22.67 4.39
N ILE A 133 -16.15 22.37 5.52
CA ILE A 133 -17.54 22.80 5.78
C ILE A 133 -17.63 24.32 5.80
N ARG A 134 -16.72 25.00 6.51
CA ARG A 134 -16.72 26.47 6.62
C ARG A 134 -16.56 27.16 5.26
N VAL A 135 -15.66 26.67 4.43
CA VAL A 135 -15.44 27.21 3.07
C VAL A 135 -16.63 26.92 2.17
N ARG A 136 -17.17 25.71 2.21
CA ARG A 136 -18.29 25.30 1.33
C ARG A 136 -19.61 25.97 1.66
N LEU A 137 -19.84 26.32 2.94
CA LEU A 137 -20.99 27.13 3.36
C LEU A 137 -21.06 28.51 2.71
N GLN A 138 -19.95 29.03 2.16
CA GLN A 138 -19.91 30.34 1.49
C GLN A 138 -20.27 30.27 -0.01
N ARG A 139 -20.51 29.07 -0.56
CA ARG A 139 -20.75 28.86 -1.99
C ARG A 139 -22.22 29.03 -2.39
N GLY A 140 -22.44 29.24 -3.68
CA GLY A 140 -23.79 29.21 -4.26
C GLY A 140 -24.33 27.78 -4.39
N VAL A 141 -25.65 27.61 -4.30
CA VAL A 141 -26.31 26.29 -4.30
C VAL A 141 -25.92 25.41 -5.49
N LYS A 142 -25.84 25.98 -6.70
CA LYS A 142 -25.48 25.24 -7.92
C LYS A 142 -24.02 24.76 -7.91
N GLU A 143 -23.12 25.61 -7.44
CA GLU A 143 -21.70 25.27 -7.31
C GLU A 143 -21.52 24.17 -6.27
N GLU A 144 -22.21 24.27 -5.14
CA GLU A 144 -22.10 23.31 -4.06
C GLU A 144 -22.73 21.96 -4.43
N MET A 145 -23.86 21.95 -5.15
CA MET A 145 -24.43 20.72 -5.68
C MET A 145 -23.44 20.00 -6.62
N GLY A 146 -22.75 20.74 -7.50
CA GLY A 146 -21.69 20.20 -8.33
C GLY A 146 -20.53 19.63 -7.53
N LYS A 147 -20.09 20.33 -6.47
CA LYS A 147 -19.03 19.82 -5.59
C LYS A 147 -19.46 18.56 -4.85
N ALA A 148 -20.67 18.53 -4.31
CA ALA A 148 -21.19 17.38 -3.58
C ALA A 148 -21.27 16.14 -4.48
N LEU A 149 -21.72 16.28 -5.74
CA LEU A 149 -21.72 15.19 -6.71
C LEU A 149 -20.31 14.68 -7.05
N GLN A 150 -19.32 15.57 -7.14
CA GLN A 150 -17.91 15.17 -7.29
C GLN A 150 -17.43 14.35 -6.09
N GLU A 151 -17.78 14.75 -4.87
CA GLU A 151 -17.43 13.99 -3.66
C GLU A 151 -18.13 12.64 -3.63
N VAL A 152 -19.41 12.54 -4.04
CA VAL A 152 -20.12 11.26 -4.18
C VAL A 152 -19.43 10.35 -5.20
N CYS A 153 -19.02 10.87 -6.36
CA CYS A 153 -18.27 10.10 -7.35
C CYS A 153 -16.93 9.59 -6.78
N LYS A 154 -16.23 10.44 -6.02
CA LYS A 154 -14.97 10.08 -5.36
C LYS A 154 -15.15 9.00 -4.30
N ILE A 155 -16.21 9.08 -3.50
CA ILE A 155 -16.59 8.05 -2.51
C ILE A 155 -16.93 6.74 -3.23
N GLY A 156 -17.78 6.79 -4.26
CA GLY A 156 -18.13 5.63 -5.08
C GLY A 156 -16.90 4.95 -5.68
N ARG A 157 -15.93 5.73 -6.17
CA ARG A 157 -14.64 5.23 -6.66
C ARG A 157 -13.85 4.51 -5.55
N PHE A 158 -13.69 5.11 -4.37
CA PHE A 158 -12.97 4.47 -3.27
C PHE A 158 -13.61 3.15 -2.82
N ARG A 159 -14.94 3.11 -2.80
CA ARG A 159 -15.70 1.89 -2.47
C ARG A 159 -15.54 0.83 -3.53
N LEU A 160 -15.59 1.22 -4.80
CA LEU A 160 -15.36 0.32 -5.92
C LEU A 160 -13.91 -0.20 -5.90
N GLU A 161 -12.90 0.67 -5.69
CA GLU A 161 -11.47 0.33 -5.48
C GLU A 161 -11.26 -0.72 -4.38
N ALA A 162 -12.08 -0.68 -3.32
CA ALA A 162 -12.03 -1.67 -2.24
C ALA A 162 -12.64 -3.04 -2.61
N ILE A 163 -13.43 -3.11 -3.68
CA ILE A 163 -14.05 -4.33 -4.23
C ILE A 163 -13.15 -5.00 -5.28
N TRP A 164 -12.15 -4.34 -5.85
CA TRP A 164 -11.26 -5.04 -6.79
C TRP A 164 -10.24 -5.95 -6.12
N MET A 165 -9.94 -7.06 -6.79
CA MET A 165 -8.78 -7.90 -6.52
C MET A 165 -7.60 -7.37 -7.34
N ARG A 166 -6.45 -7.09 -6.72
CA ARG A 166 -5.24 -6.64 -7.44
C ARG A 166 -4.47 -7.86 -7.96
N GLU A 167 -3.92 -7.79 -9.18
CA GLU A 167 -3.15 -8.91 -9.80
C GLU A 167 -1.98 -9.41 -8.94
N ALA A 168 -1.36 -8.56 -8.10
CA ALA A 168 -0.33 -8.99 -7.13
C ALA A 168 -0.86 -9.99 -6.07
N GLU A 169 -2.15 -9.90 -5.70
CA GLU A 169 -2.80 -10.88 -4.84
C GLU A 169 -3.10 -12.19 -5.60
N GLU A 170 -3.25 -12.12 -6.93
CA GLU A 170 -3.47 -13.29 -7.80
C GLU A 170 -2.20 -14.14 -7.97
N THR A 171 -1.01 -13.53 -8.05
CA THR A 171 0.26 -14.28 -8.08
C THR A 171 0.52 -15.00 -6.75
N THR A 172 0.08 -14.41 -5.64
CA THR A 172 0.17 -15.02 -4.31
C THR A 172 -0.83 -16.18 -4.15
N MET A 173 -1.93 -16.18 -4.91
CA MET A 173 -2.97 -17.23 -4.88
C MET A 173 -2.81 -18.29 -5.98
N LYS A 174 -2.15 -17.99 -7.11
CA LYS A 174 -1.89 -18.96 -8.19
C LYS A 174 -0.87 -20.04 -7.81
N GLN A 175 -0.13 -19.87 -6.71
CA GLN A 175 0.69 -20.94 -6.13
C GLN A 175 -0.09 -21.93 -5.26
N THR A 176 -1.36 -21.68 -4.95
CA THR A 176 -2.26 -22.63 -4.29
C THR A 176 -3.26 -23.21 -5.29
N SER A 177 -2.86 -24.24 -6.05
CA SER A 177 -3.80 -25.02 -6.87
C SER A 177 -4.67 -25.91 -5.96
N GLY A 178 -5.98 -25.66 -5.91
CA GLY A 178 -6.93 -26.52 -5.20
C GLY A 178 -8.15 -25.72 -4.76
N SER A 179 -9.34 -26.32 -4.83
CA SER A 179 -10.61 -25.71 -4.42
C SER A 179 -10.71 -25.58 -2.88
N GLU A 180 -9.75 -24.91 -2.24
CA GLU A 180 -9.76 -24.65 -0.81
C GLU A 180 -10.26 -23.23 -0.53
N ARG A 181 -11.08 -23.12 0.52
CA ARG A 181 -11.73 -21.88 0.94
C ARG A 181 -10.69 -20.93 1.53
N ILE A 182 -10.59 -19.72 1.02
CA ILE A 182 -9.79 -18.66 1.66
C ILE A 182 -10.53 -18.18 2.92
N MET A 183 -9.91 -18.35 4.09
CA MET A 183 -10.49 -17.94 5.36
C MET A 183 -9.43 -17.41 6.32
N TYR A 184 -9.39 -16.08 6.46
CA TYR A 184 -8.55 -15.38 7.43
C TYR A 184 -9.21 -14.07 7.85
N TYR A 185 -8.81 -13.53 8.99
CA TYR A 185 -9.19 -12.19 9.44
C TYR A 185 -8.05 -11.57 10.25
N GLY A 186 -8.10 -10.27 10.56
CA GLY A 186 -7.06 -9.66 11.37
C GLY A 186 -7.11 -8.14 11.47
N LYS A 187 -5.95 -7.52 11.64
CA LYS A 187 -5.81 -6.08 11.91
C LYS A 187 -4.70 -5.50 11.03
N GLY A 188 -5.01 -4.43 10.29
CA GLY A 188 -4.02 -3.58 9.62
C GLY A 188 -3.80 -2.27 10.38
N ASP A 189 -2.84 -1.48 9.94
CA ASP A 189 -2.48 -0.19 10.54
C ASP A 189 -2.15 -0.27 12.04
N VAL A 190 -1.45 -1.36 12.43
CA VAL A 190 -0.93 -1.53 13.79
C VAL A 190 0.43 -0.85 13.87
N TRP A 191 0.42 0.45 14.17
CA TRP A 191 1.63 1.25 14.34
C TRP A 191 2.37 0.92 15.63
N VAL A 192 3.60 0.44 15.49
CA VAL A 192 4.53 0.16 16.58
C VAL A 192 5.67 1.15 16.50
N TYR A 193 5.96 1.84 17.61
CA TYR A 193 7.15 2.68 17.75
C TYR A 193 7.88 2.26 19.02
N ARG A 194 8.92 1.44 18.86
CA ARG A 194 9.76 1.01 19.98
C ARG A 194 11.01 1.87 20.05
N SER A 195 11.23 2.54 21.16
CA SER A 195 12.50 3.24 21.41
C SER A 195 13.54 2.29 21.99
N TYR A 196 14.81 2.53 21.64
CA TYR A 196 15.97 1.81 22.15
C TYR A 196 15.80 0.28 22.04
N ALA A 197 15.46 -0.20 20.85
CA ALA A 197 15.54 -1.63 20.57
C ALA A 197 17.02 -2.04 20.43
N LYS A 198 17.30 -3.35 20.40
CA LYS A 198 18.67 -3.85 20.22
C LYS A 198 19.25 -3.29 18.90
N PRO A 199 20.45 -2.70 18.91
CA PRO A 199 21.11 -2.25 17.69
C PRO A 199 21.34 -3.41 16.71
N LEU A 200 21.06 -3.18 15.43
CA LEU A 200 21.45 -4.04 14.33
C LEU A 200 22.94 -3.82 14.05
N THR A 201 23.75 -4.84 14.29
CA THR A 201 25.20 -4.81 14.11
C THR A 201 25.66 -6.05 13.34
N HIS A 202 26.97 -6.25 13.19
CA HIS A 202 27.55 -7.45 12.58
C HIS A 202 27.16 -7.72 11.12
N LEU A 203 26.82 -6.68 10.35
CA LEU A 203 26.49 -6.84 8.93
C LEU A 203 27.72 -7.17 8.09
N THR A 204 27.51 -7.98 7.05
CA THR A 204 28.51 -8.21 6.01
C THR A 204 28.79 -6.90 5.27
N VAL A 205 30.06 -6.47 5.24
CA VAL A 205 30.48 -5.27 4.51
C VAL A 205 30.58 -5.59 3.02
N ILE A 206 29.98 -4.74 2.18
CA ILE A 206 30.04 -4.87 0.72
C ILE A 206 30.62 -3.60 0.08
N PRO A 207 31.29 -3.70 -1.09
CA PRO A 207 31.87 -2.54 -1.76
C PRO A 207 30.88 -1.42 -2.11
N GLU A 208 29.61 -1.77 -2.36
CA GLU A 208 28.58 -0.84 -2.82
C GLU A 208 27.98 0.01 -1.70
N SER A 209 28.17 -0.35 -0.43
CA SER A 209 27.45 0.28 0.69
C SER A 209 28.36 0.66 1.85
N GLY A 210 28.22 1.89 2.33
CA GLY A 210 28.80 2.34 3.59
C GLY A 210 27.97 1.96 4.82
N PHE A 211 26.86 1.25 4.64
CA PHE A 211 25.96 0.86 5.71
C PHE A 211 26.51 -0.34 6.50
N THR A 212 26.66 -0.16 7.80
CA THR A 212 27.26 -1.17 8.70
C THR A 212 26.35 -1.59 9.85
N GLY A 213 25.15 -1.00 9.96
CA GLY A 213 24.21 -1.31 11.03
C GLY A 213 23.15 -0.23 11.25
N ARG A 214 22.22 -0.51 12.17
CA ARG A 214 21.24 0.45 12.70
C ARG A 214 21.37 0.50 14.21
N ASP A 215 21.43 1.69 14.75
CA ASP A 215 21.41 1.97 16.19
C ASP A 215 20.04 1.64 16.82
N ASN A 216 18.96 1.56 16.03
CA ASN A 216 17.62 1.18 16.48
C ASN A 216 17.11 1.99 17.70
N VAL A 217 17.57 3.25 17.83
CA VAL A 217 17.03 4.21 18.79
C VAL A 217 15.53 4.40 18.57
N LEU A 218 15.10 4.40 17.31
CA LEU A 218 13.70 4.33 16.91
C LEU A 218 13.50 3.12 16.00
N PHE A 219 12.80 2.11 16.50
CA PHE A 219 12.40 0.92 15.78
C PHE A 219 10.89 1.00 15.52
N GLY A 220 10.54 1.69 14.43
CA GLY A 220 9.16 1.98 14.04
C GLY A 220 8.70 1.12 12.87
N MET A 221 7.43 0.70 12.88
CA MET A 221 6.82 -0.02 11.77
C MET A 221 5.29 0.02 11.80
N ASN A 222 4.67 -0.05 10.63
CA ASN A 222 3.26 -0.32 10.45
C ASN A 222 3.06 -1.82 10.18
N ILE A 223 2.31 -2.51 11.04
CA ILE A 223 2.08 -3.94 10.94
C ILE A 223 0.66 -4.26 10.49
N LYS A 224 0.55 -5.24 9.59
CA LYS A 224 -0.69 -5.96 9.31
C LYS A 224 -0.55 -7.41 9.76
N VAL A 225 -1.51 -7.90 10.53
CA VAL A 225 -1.62 -9.29 10.95
C VAL A 225 -2.88 -9.92 10.37
N ALA A 226 -2.77 -11.14 9.87
CA ALA A 226 -3.87 -12.00 9.47
C ALA A 226 -3.71 -13.37 10.15
N VAL A 227 -4.80 -13.92 10.67
CA VAL A 227 -4.83 -15.24 11.31
C VAL A 227 -5.80 -16.16 10.56
N SER A 228 -5.45 -17.43 10.47
CA SER A 228 -6.23 -18.48 9.81
C SER A 228 -6.46 -19.68 10.74
N GLY A 229 -7.52 -20.43 10.46
CA GLY A 229 -7.90 -21.62 11.22
C GLY A 229 -9.34 -22.06 10.98
N GLU A 230 -9.55 -23.36 10.77
CA GLU A 230 -10.88 -23.95 10.50
C GLU A 230 -11.91 -23.64 11.58
N LYS A 231 -11.47 -23.46 12.84
CA LYS A 231 -12.34 -23.11 13.97
C LYS A 231 -12.96 -21.71 13.87
N PHE A 232 -12.54 -20.89 12.91
CA PHE A 232 -13.17 -19.61 12.62
C PHE A 232 -14.39 -19.74 11.71
N PHE A 233 -14.65 -20.89 11.12
CA PHE A 233 -15.68 -21.02 10.09
C PHE A 233 -17.07 -20.57 10.57
N THR A 234 -17.44 -20.93 11.81
CA THR A 234 -18.72 -20.54 12.41
C THR A 234 -18.86 -19.03 12.63
N SER A 235 -17.76 -18.28 12.74
CA SER A 235 -17.84 -16.81 12.81
C SER A 235 -18.30 -16.20 11.49
N PHE A 236 -18.03 -16.85 10.36
CA PHE A 236 -18.47 -16.40 9.03
C PHE A 236 -19.88 -16.89 8.70
N THR A 237 -20.21 -18.14 9.02
CA THR A 237 -21.50 -18.74 8.63
C THR A 237 -22.63 -18.44 9.59
N GLU A 238 -22.33 -18.35 10.89
CA GLU A 238 -23.32 -18.28 11.96
C GLU A 238 -23.18 -17.01 12.80
N GLY A 239 -22.10 -16.23 12.59
CA GLY A 239 -21.78 -15.08 13.43
C GLY A 239 -21.35 -15.47 14.85
N ASP A 240 -20.95 -16.73 15.07
CA ASP A 240 -20.46 -17.20 16.37
C ASP A 240 -19.02 -16.70 16.63
N ASN A 241 -18.89 -15.77 17.56
CA ASN A 241 -17.61 -15.15 17.91
C ASN A 241 -16.86 -15.91 19.02
N THR A 242 -17.31 -17.08 19.46
CA THR A 242 -16.70 -17.83 20.59
C THR A 242 -15.20 -18.12 20.38
N MET A 243 -14.78 -18.40 19.15
CA MET A 243 -13.39 -18.69 18.81
C MET A 243 -12.61 -17.45 18.32
N VAL A 244 -13.30 -16.32 18.14
CA VAL A 244 -12.74 -15.10 17.55
C VAL A 244 -11.95 -14.33 18.60
N VAL A 245 -10.65 -14.16 18.37
CA VAL A 245 -9.84 -13.15 19.05
C VAL A 245 -10.18 -11.80 18.44
N ALA A 246 -10.64 -10.83 19.24
CA ALA A 246 -10.96 -9.50 18.75
C ALA A 246 -9.73 -8.84 18.10
N THR A 247 -9.93 -8.15 16.98
CA THR A 247 -8.82 -7.52 16.23
C THR A 247 -8.12 -6.42 17.05
N ASP A 248 -8.82 -5.79 18.00
CA ASP A 248 -8.21 -4.88 18.97
C ASP A 248 -7.29 -5.62 19.97
N SER A 249 -7.66 -6.83 20.39
CA SER A 249 -6.79 -7.67 21.21
C SER A 249 -5.52 -8.06 20.46
N MET A 250 -5.60 -8.33 19.14
CA MET A 250 -4.41 -8.57 18.31
C MET A 250 -3.49 -7.35 18.25
N LYS A 251 -4.03 -6.14 18.06
CA LYS A 251 -3.28 -4.88 18.15
C LYS A 251 -2.56 -4.76 19.49
N ASN A 252 -3.29 -4.93 20.60
CA ASN A 252 -2.71 -4.85 21.95
C ASN A 252 -1.64 -5.92 22.19
N PHE A 253 -1.84 -7.13 21.65
CA PHE A 253 -0.87 -8.22 21.72
C PHE A 253 0.45 -7.83 21.05
N ILE A 254 0.38 -7.37 19.79
CA ILE A 254 1.56 -6.95 19.01
C ILE A 254 2.31 -5.81 19.71
N LEU A 255 1.59 -4.78 20.17
CA LEU A 255 2.18 -3.64 20.89
C LEU A 255 2.92 -4.07 22.16
N ARG A 256 2.37 -5.02 22.93
CA ARG A 256 3.03 -5.56 24.13
C ARG A 256 4.24 -6.41 23.78
N LYS A 257 4.15 -7.24 22.73
CA LYS A 257 5.29 -8.05 22.27
C LYS A 257 6.44 -7.22 21.73
N ALA A 258 6.17 -6.05 21.14
CA ALA A 258 7.24 -5.11 20.80
C ALA A 258 8.01 -4.61 22.04
N GLY A 259 7.36 -4.57 23.20
CA GLY A 259 7.96 -4.28 24.50
C GLY A 259 8.89 -5.38 25.02
N GLU A 260 8.58 -6.64 24.68
CA GLU A 260 9.31 -7.83 25.14
C GLU A 260 10.37 -8.32 24.16
N TYR A 261 10.34 -7.87 22.91
CA TYR A 261 11.27 -8.32 21.88
C TYR A 261 12.69 -7.82 22.14
N GLU A 262 13.65 -8.74 22.13
CA GLU A 262 15.07 -8.48 22.40
C GLU A 262 15.96 -8.51 21.15
N GLY A 263 15.40 -8.84 19.98
CA GLY A 263 16.12 -8.85 18.71
C GLY A 263 16.21 -7.48 18.04
N ALA A 264 16.81 -7.45 16.85
CA ALA A 264 17.17 -6.21 16.14
C ALA A 264 16.51 -6.04 14.76
N THR A 265 15.84 -7.08 14.24
CA THR A 265 15.24 -7.09 12.88
C THR A 265 13.72 -7.13 12.93
N ALA A 266 13.06 -6.62 11.89
CA ALA A 266 11.60 -6.64 11.81
C ALA A 266 11.10 -8.05 11.55
N GLU A 267 11.78 -8.80 10.69
CA GLU A 267 11.56 -10.21 10.40
C GLU A 267 11.59 -11.05 11.69
N GLY A 268 12.61 -10.86 12.53
CA GLY A 268 12.70 -11.50 13.83
C GLY A 268 11.54 -11.12 14.77
N PHE A 269 11.10 -9.86 14.74
CA PHE A 269 9.95 -9.43 15.53
C PHE A 269 8.65 -10.07 15.06
N LEU A 270 8.40 -10.12 13.75
CA LEU A 270 7.22 -10.73 13.16
C LEU A 270 7.17 -12.24 13.47
N ALA A 271 8.30 -12.94 13.34
CA ALA A 271 8.42 -14.35 13.71
C ALA A 271 8.17 -14.58 15.21
N TYR A 272 8.73 -13.73 16.08
CA TYR A 272 8.50 -13.78 17.53
C TYR A 272 7.02 -13.59 17.87
N ALA A 273 6.40 -12.53 17.35
CA ALA A 273 5.01 -12.21 17.62
C ALA A 273 4.05 -13.27 17.05
N GLY A 274 4.30 -13.74 15.82
CA GLY A 274 3.51 -14.78 15.15
C GLY A 274 3.53 -16.11 15.91
N ARG A 275 4.73 -16.56 16.32
CA ARG A 275 4.89 -17.74 17.18
C ARG A 275 4.14 -17.58 18.51
N LYS A 276 4.29 -16.44 19.18
CA LYS A 276 3.61 -16.17 20.46
C LYS A 276 2.09 -16.14 20.32
N LEU A 277 1.55 -15.65 19.20
CA LEU A 277 0.12 -15.70 18.92
C LEU A 277 -0.36 -17.15 18.81
N LEU A 278 0.33 -17.99 18.04
CA LEU A 278 -0.01 -19.41 17.90
C LEU A 278 0.14 -20.18 19.23
N GLU A 279 1.14 -19.87 20.05
CA GLU A 279 1.27 -20.45 21.39
C GLU A 279 0.10 -20.04 22.31
N THR A 280 -0.37 -18.80 22.20
CA THR A 280 -1.43 -18.25 23.06
C THR A 280 -2.83 -18.71 22.64
N TYR A 281 -3.06 -18.87 21.34
CA TYR A 281 -4.39 -19.16 20.77
C TYR A 281 -4.39 -20.47 19.99
N PRO A 282 -4.71 -21.61 20.64
CA PRO A 282 -4.67 -22.94 20.02
C PRO A 282 -5.60 -23.13 18.83
N GLN A 283 -6.63 -22.28 18.69
CA GLN A 283 -7.56 -22.32 17.56
C GLN A 283 -6.98 -21.72 16.28
N MET A 284 -5.90 -20.94 16.36
CA MET A 284 -5.17 -20.44 15.19
C MET A 284 -4.24 -21.53 14.65
N THR A 285 -4.26 -21.72 13.33
CA THR A 285 -3.37 -22.62 12.59
C THR A 285 -2.34 -21.88 11.76
N GLY A 286 -2.59 -20.62 11.40
CA GLY A 286 -1.64 -19.77 10.70
C GLY A 286 -1.72 -18.31 11.15
N VAL A 287 -0.59 -17.64 11.12
CA VAL A 287 -0.44 -16.21 11.38
C VAL A 287 0.52 -15.63 10.35
N LYS A 288 -0.01 -14.78 9.48
CA LYS A 288 0.76 -14.03 8.48
C LYS A 288 0.86 -12.57 8.91
N MET A 289 2.08 -12.06 9.00
CA MET A 289 2.35 -10.69 9.37
C MET A 289 3.19 -10.01 8.30
N THR A 290 2.88 -8.75 8.02
CA THR A 290 3.71 -7.87 7.20
C THR A 290 4.05 -6.61 7.98
N ALA A 291 5.23 -6.04 7.74
CA ALA A 291 5.65 -4.78 8.31
C ALA A 291 6.21 -3.86 7.23
N ASP A 292 5.74 -2.62 7.20
CA ASP A 292 6.39 -1.49 6.56
C ASP A 292 7.16 -0.73 7.65
N GLN A 293 8.49 -0.76 7.64
CA GLN A 293 9.28 -0.02 8.64
C GLN A 293 9.14 1.49 8.42
N VAL A 294 9.19 2.24 9.52
CA VAL A 294 9.25 3.69 9.48
C VAL A 294 10.71 4.10 9.48
N SER A 295 11.17 4.67 8.38
CA SER A 295 12.52 5.20 8.25
C SER A 295 12.67 6.55 8.97
N PHE A 296 13.70 6.66 9.81
CA PHE A 296 14.04 7.87 10.55
C PHE A 296 15.45 8.33 10.18
N ASP A 297 15.57 9.44 9.44
CA ASP A 297 16.87 9.97 9.06
C ASP A 297 17.51 10.71 10.25
N VAL A 298 18.79 10.44 10.48
CA VAL A 298 19.60 11.17 11.45
C VAL A 298 19.87 12.58 10.92
N LEU A 299 19.66 13.59 11.77
CA LEU A 299 19.89 14.99 11.42
C LEU A 299 21.24 15.50 11.94
N SER A 300 21.95 16.26 11.12
CA SER A 300 23.17 16.94 11.54
C SER A 300 22.85 18.22 12.31
N VAL A 301 23.44 18.38 13.49
CA VAL A 301 23.29 19.54 14.38
C VAL A 301 24.65 20.13 14.77
N PRO A 302 24.75 21.44 15.09
CA PRO A 302 26.01 22.02 15.55
C PRO A 302 26.53 21.37 16.84
N GLY A 303 27.76 20.88 16.81
CA GLY A 303 28.54 20.40 17.95
C GLY A 303 29.81 21.22 18.16
N ALA A 304 30.57 20.88 19.20
CA ALA A 304 31.75 21.66 19.62
C ALA A 304 32.88 21.76 18.57
N LYS A 305 32.94 20.84 17.60
CA LYS A 305 33.99 20.77 16.57
C LYS A 305 33.44 20.76 15.13
N GLY A 306 32.17 21.17 14.94
CA GLY A 306 31.49 21.10 13.65
C GLY A 306 30.13 20.42 13.75
N LEU A 307 29.54 20.06 12.62
CA LEU A 307 28.29 19.31 12.60
C LEU A 307 28.49 17.89 13.13
N VAL A 308 27.57 17.44 13.96
CA VAL A 308 27.50 16.07 14.50
C VAL A 308 26.11 15.50 14.27
N ASN A 309 26.00 14.18 14.26
CA ASN A 309 24.71 13.51 14.18
C ASN A 309 23.93 13.69 15.49
N SER A 310 22.63 14.03 15.39
CA SER A 310 21.76 14.13 16.56
C SER A 310 21.40 12.73 17.05
N GLU A 311 21.54 12.50 18.36
CA GLU A 311 21.09 11.28 19.03
C GLU A 311 19.62 11.38 19.47
N LEU A 312 19.01 12.57 19.36
CA LEU A 312 17.70 12.89 19.95
C LEU A 312 16.66 13.28 18.90
N VAL A 313 17.07 13.89 17.78
CA VAL A 313 16.16 14.44 16.78
C VAL A 313 16.36 13.73 15.45
N TYR A 314 15.27 13.13 14.98
CA TYR A 314 15.23 12.36 13.74
C TYR A 314 14.17 12.95 12.81
N ARG A 315 14.39 12.83 11.50
CA ARG A 315 13.39 13.18 10.49
C ARG A 315 12.63 11.94 10.06
N TYR A 316 11.30 11.99 10.17
CA TYR A 316 10.41 11.00 9.57
C TYR A 316 10.60 11.04 8.04
N SER A 317 11.06 9.94 7.45
CA SER A 317 11.25 9.84 6.00
C SER A 317 10.01 9.27 5.32
N GLN A 318 9.71 9.79 4.11
CA GLN A 318 8.64 9.30 3.23
C GLN A 318 9.22 8.77 1.91
N ASN A 319 10.52 8.49 1.89
CA ASN A 319 11.20 7.91 0.74
C ASN A 319 11.07 6.38 0.78
N GLU A 320 12.10 5.65 0.39
CA GLU A 320 12.13 4.21 0.51
C GLU A 320 12.14 3.75 1.96
N HIS A 321 11.52 2.60 2.22
CA HIS A 321 11.49 2.00 3.55
C HIS A 321 11.64 0.49 3.50
N PRO A 322 12.33 -0.12 4.50
CA PRO A 322 12.41 -1.56 4.60
C PRO A 322 11.03 -2.20 4.82
N THR A 323 10.83 -3.38 4.25
CA THR A 323 9.63 -4.19 4.44
C THR A 323 9.99 -5.59 4.96
N ALA A 324 9.05 -6.25 5.60
CA ALA A 324 9.19 -7.63 6.07
C ALA A 324 7.87 -8.38 5.97
N LEU A 325 7.94 -9.68 5.70
CA LEU A 325 6.81 -10.62 5.76
C LEU A 325 7.26 -11.88 6.47
N VAL A 326 6.43 -12.38 7.38
CA VAL A 326 6.58 -13.70 7.99
C VAL A 326 5.22 -14.37 8.10
N GLU A 327 5.12 -15.60 7.62
CA GLU A 327 4.00 -16.50 7.88
C GLU A 327 4.46 -17.65 8.78
N THR A 328 3.86 -17.72 9.96
CA THR A 328 4.04 -18.82 10.91
C THR A 328 2.82 -19.73 10.89
N ILE A 329 3.04 -21.04 10.81
CA ILE A 329 1.97 -22.04 10.79
C ILE A 329 2.17 -23.10 11.86
N ARG A 330 1.08 -23.72 12.28
CA ARG A 330 1.08 -24.92 13.12
C ARG A 330 1.09 -26.16 12.23
N THR A 331 2.04 -27.04 12.49
CA THR A 331 2.17 -28.37 11.88
C THR A 331 2.11 -29.45 12.96
N GLU A 332 2.17 -30.73 12.55
CA GLU A 332 2.29 -31.86 13.49
C GLU A 332 3.59 -31.81 14.30
N GLU A 333 4.67 -31.24 13.73
CA GLU A 333 6.00 -31.14 14.33
C GLU A 333 6.18 -29.90 15.22
N GLY A 334 5.21 -28.98 15.19
CA GLY A 334 5.23 -27.75 15.99
C GLY A 334 4.93 -26.49 15.18
N ILE A 335 5.33 -25.34 15.70
CA ILE A 335 5.16 -24.04 15.03
C ILE A 335 6.39 -23.73 14.20
N VAL A 336 6.21 -23.62 12.89
CA VAL A 336 7.27 -23.36 11.90
C VAL A 336 6.97 -22.09 11.10
N ILE A 337 7.98 -21.56 10.41
CA ILE A 337 7.82 -20.47 9.46
C ILE A 337 7.61 -21.08 8.07
N ALA A 338 6.47 -20.80 7.44
CA ALA A 338 6.10 -21.28 6.12
C ALA A 338 6.57 -20.33 5.00
N GLU A 339 6.61 -19.03 5.29
CA GLU A 339 7.03 -18.00 4.34
C GLU A 339 7.76 -16.89 5.10
N HIS A 340 8.84 -16.38 4.51
CA HIS A 340 9.54 -15.19 4.99
C HIS A 340 10.08 -14.37 3.82
N SER A 341 10.12 -13.05 4.00
CA SER A 341 10.92 -12.17 3.15
C SER A 341 11.33 -10.91 3.89
N GLY A 342 12.53 -10.42 3.57
CA GLY A 342 12.90 -9.03 3.76
C GLY A 342 12.66 -8.26 2.48
N GLY A 343 12.62 -6.94 2.55
CA GLY A 343 12.40 -6.11 1.36
C GLY A 343 12.69 -4.64 1.57
N ILE A 344 12.53 -3.89 0.49
CA ILE A 344 12.51 -2.43 0.47
C ILE A 344 11.48 -1.99 -0.57
N ALA A 345 10.65 -1.02 -0.20
CA ALA A 345 9.61 -0.48 -1.05
C ALA A 345 9.82 1.01 -1.32
N ASP A 346 9.15 1.51 -2.36
CA ASP A 346 9.09 2.93 -2.72
C ASP A 346 10.44 3.58 -3.09
N LEU A 347 11.40 2.78 -3.58
CA LEU A 347 12.68 3.31 -4.07
C LEU A 347 12.49 4.04 -5.40
N LYS A 348 12.87 5.31 -5.46
CA LYS A 348 12.68 6.18 -6.64
C LYS A 348 14.03 6.70 -7.13
N LEU A 349 14.45 6.28 -8.32
CA LEU A 349 15.77 6.62 -8.86
C LEU A 349 15.66 7.20 -10.26
N ILE A 350 16.28 8.35 -10.48
CA ILE A 350 16.45 8.94 -11.80
C ILE A 350 17.92 8.92 -12.20
N LYS A 351 18.22 8.33 -13.36
CA LYS A 351 19.51 8.43 -14.02
C LYS A 351 19.39 9.40 -15.17
N VAL A 352 20.13 10.51 -15.12
CA VAL A 352 19.94 11.65 -16.04
C VAL A 352 20.41 11.43 -17.48
N LYS A 353 21.31 10.46 -17.70
CA LYS A 353 21.83 10.06 -19.03
C LYS A 353 22.42 8.65 -19.00
N GLY A 354 22.73 8.11 -20.17
CA GLY A 354 23.30 6.78 -20.33
C GLY A 354 22.26 5.66 -20.23
N SER A 355 21.01 5.94 -20.59
CA SER A 355 19.95 4.94 -20.72
C SER A 355 19.38 4.98 -22.13
N SER A 356 19.30 3.83 -22.77
CA SER A 356 18.72 3.68 -24.13
C SER A 356 17.49 2.80 -24.08
N PHE A 357 16.61 2.92 -25.06
CA PHE A 357 15.52 1.99 -25.34
C PHE A 357 15.24 2.01 -26.85
N ALA A 358 15.77 1.01 -27.55
CA ALA A 358 15.72 0.85 -29.01
C ALA A 358 15.64 -0.65 -29.36
N GLY A 359 15.28 -0.98 -30.60
CA GLY A 359 15.19 -2.36 -31.06
C GLY A 359 13.96 -3.12 -30.54
N PHE A 360 12.94 -2.42 -30.04
CA PHE A 360 11.65 -3.02 -29.70
C PHE A 360 10.82 -3.32 -30.94
N VAL A 361 9.84 -4.22 -30.81
CA VAL A 361 8.91 -4.60 -31.90
C VAL A 361 8.23 -3.35 -32.45
N ARG A 362 8.13 -3.26 -33.79
CA ARG A 362 7.45 -2.16 -34.48
C ARG A 362 6.33 -2.70 -35.35
N ASP A 363 5.13 -2.23 -35.06
CA ASP A 363 3.88 -2.60 -35.71
C ASP A 363 2.92 -1.39 -35.76
N GLU A 364 1.67 -1.61 -36.18
CA GLU A 364 0.63 -0.59 -36.27
C GLU A 364 0.28 0.10 -34.93
N TYR A 365 0.68 -0.47 -33.79
CA TYR A 365 0.44 0.08 -32.45
C TYR A 365 1.61 0.95 -31.95
N THR A 366 2.73 0.97 -32.68
CA THR A 366 3.98 1.59 -32.20
C THR A 366 4.03 3.09 -32.47
N THR A 367 3.81 3.90 -31.43
CA THR A 367 3.97 5.37 -31.48
C THR A 367 5.28 5.86 -30.85
N LEU A 368 5.94 5.03 -30.05
CA LEU A 368 7.15 5.39 -29.32
C LEU A 368 8.36 5.51 -30.28
N PRO A 369 9.08 6.65 -30.28
CA PRO A 369 10.36 6.75 -30.97
C PRO A 369 11.43 5.95 -30.23
N GLU A 370 12.40 5.43 -30.97
CA GLU A 370 13.61 4.90 -30.35
C GLU A 370 14.40 6.02 -29.69
N SER A 371 15.02 5.72 -28.56
CA SER A 371 15.90 6.65 -27.85
C SER A 371 17.20 5.94 -27.51
N TYR A 372 18.32 6.55 -27.87
CA TYR A 372 19.65 6.01 -27.60
C TYR A 372 20.31 6.68 -26.38
N ASP A 373 19.71 7.75 -25.88
CA ASP A 373 20.04 8.38 -24.61
C ASP A 373 18.84 9.17 -24.09
N ARG A 374 18.39 8.84 -22.88
CA ARG A 374 17.32 9.55 -22.17
C ARG A 374 17.55 9.48 -20.66
N PRO A 375 16.99 10.42 -19.89
CA PRO A 375 16.81 10.16 -18.47
C PRO A 375 15.93 8.92 -18.30
N LEU A 376 16.26 8.07 -17.34
CA LEU A 376 15.43 6.94 -16.96
C LEU A 376 15.02 7.13 -15.51
N PHE A 377 13.72 7.27 -15.28
CA PHE A 377 13.15 7.40 -13.94
C PHE A 377 12.37 6.13 -13.59
N ILE A 378 12.82 5.44 -12.54
CA ILE A 378 12.26 4.16 -12.12
C ILE A 378 11.76 4.23 -10.68
N PHE A 379 10.64 3.58 -10.43
CA PHE A 379 10.27 3.15 -9.07
C PHE A 379 10.59 1.67 -8.94
N LEU A 380 11.13 1.25 -7.80
CA LEU A 380 11.51 -0.14 -7.52
C LEU A 380 11.03 -0.54 -6.13
N ASP A 381 10.35 -1.68 -6.08
CA ASP A 381 10.18 -2.49 -4.88
C ASP A 381 11.00 -3.76 -5.07
N MET A 382 11.75 -4.15 -4.04
CA MET A 382 12.58 -5.35 -4.03
C MET A 382 12.27 -6.17 -2.79
N SER A 383 12.17 -7.48 -2.94
CA SER A 383 12.06 -8.40 -1.81
C SER A 383 12.96 -9.60 -2.00
N TRP A 384 13.42 -10.21 -0.92
CA TRP A 384 14.30 -11.38 -0.96
C TRP A 384 13.93 -12.36 0.14
N SER A 385 14.22 -13.63 -0.12
CA SER A 385 14.16 -14.69 0.90
C SER A 385 15.51 -15.35 1.05
N TYR A 386 15.72 -15.93 2.23
CA TYR A 386 16.96 -16.60 2.60
C TYR A 386 16.82 -18.11 2.38
N GLU A 387 17.94 -18.79 2.17
CA GLU A 387 17.96 -20.26 2.21
C GLU A 387 17.63 -20.78 3.60
N GLU A 388 18.28 -20.20 4.62
CA GLU A 388 18.03 -20.47 6.03
C GLU A 388 17.23 -19.30 6.62
N VAL A 389 16.07 -19.59 7.22
CA VAL A 389 15.19 -18.55 7.74
C VAL A 389 15.84 -17.76 8.88
N GLU A 390 16.67 -18.41 9.68
CA GLU A 390 17.37 -17.85 10.83
C GLU A 390 18.23 -16.63 10.46
N ASP A 391 18.80 -16.59 9.26
CA ASP A 391 19.60 -15.47 8.76
C ASP A 391 18.80 -14.16 8.67
N ALA A 392 17.47 -14.24 8.50
CA ALA A 392 16.57 -13.08 8.54
C ALA A 392 16.22 -12.66 9.97
N LEU A 393 16.17 -13.62 10.90
CA LEU A 393 15.60 -13.42 12.23
C LEU A 393 16.65 -12.98 13.26
N ASP A 394 17.85 -13.52 13.16
CA ASP A 394 18.94 -13.28 14.11
C ASP A 394 20.15 -12.64 13.43
N SER A 395 20.24 -11.32 13.59
CA SER A 395 21.37 -10.55 13.04
C SER A 395 22.73 -10.92 13.63
N ASP A 396 22.78 -11.54 14.82
CA ASP A 396 24.06 -11.89 15.45
C ASP A 396 24.78 -13.02 14.72
N LEU A 397 24.07 -13.75 13.85
CA LEU A 397 24.67 -14.74 12.94
C LEU A 397 25.59 -14.10 11.89
N GLY A 398 25.48 -12.79 11.67
CA GLY A 398 26.30 -12.04 10.71
C GLY A 398 25.90 -12.20 9.25
N HIS A 399 24.81 -12.93 8.98
CA HIS A 399 24.30 -13.22 7.63
C HIS A 399 23.09 -12.36 7.25
N TYR A 400 22.64 -11.45 8.12
CA TYR A 400 21.51 -10.58 7.81
C TYR A 400 21.84 -9.65 6.62
N VAL A 401 20.91 -9.58 5.67
CA VAL A 401 20.96 -8.69 4.51
C VAL A 401 20.08 -7.49 4.78
N ALA A 402 20.70 -6.33 4.97
CA ALA A 402 19.97 -5.10 5.23
C ALA A 402 19.42 -4.46 3.94
N ALA A 403 18.20 -3.94 4.01
CA ALA A 403 17.54 -3.23 2.92
C ALA A 403 18.37 -2.07 2.34
N GLU A 404 19.09 -1.35 3.20
CA GLU A 404 19.99 -0.26 2.82
C GLU A 404 21.12 -0.74 1.92
N GLN A 405 21.65 -1.95 2.15
CA GLN A 405 22.71 -2.51 1.32
C GLN A 405 22.17 -2.92 -0.06
N ILE A 406 20.97 -3.49 -0.13
CA ILE A 406 20.30 -3.81 -1.40
C ILE A 406 19.95 -2.54 -2.19
N ARG A 407 19.48 -1.49 -1.50
CA ARG A 407 19.28 -0.16 -2.10
C ARG A 407 20.58 0.40 -2.69
N ASP A 408 21.67 0.34 -1.94
CA ASP A 408 22.95 0.89 -2.39
C ASP A 408 23.56 0.07 -3.55
N ILE A 409 23.30 -1.24 -3.61
CA ILE A 409 23.55 -2.06 -4.80
C ILE A 409 22.73 -1.53 -5.98
N ALA A 410 21.44 -1.27 -5.81
CA ALA A 410 20.60 -0.71 -6.87
C ALA A 410 21.11 0.64 -7.37
N HIS A 411 21.54 1.54 -6.45
CA HIS A 411 22.19 2.80 -6.81
C HIS A 411 23.44 2.58 -7.66
N THR A 412 24.33 1.71 -7.20
CA THR A 412 25.63 1.46 -7.84
C THR A 412 25.46 0.82 -9.21
N VAL A 413 24.66 -0.24 -9.31
CA VAL A 413 24.39 -0.91 -10.58
C VAL A 413 23.69 0.05 -11.55
N PHE A 414 22.71 0.82 -11.09
CA PHE A 414 22.06 1.78 -11.97
C PHE A 414 23.02 2.86 -12.47
N HIS A 415 23.96 3.30 -11.63
CA HIS A 415 25.04 4.21 -12.04
C HIS A 415 25.97 3.60 -13.10
N GLU A 416 26.48 2.38 -12.87
CA GLU A 416 27.45 1.70 -13.74
C GLU A 416 26.88 1.31 -15.11
N GLN A 417 25.61 0.90 -15.16
CA GLN A 417 25.05 0.29 -16.37
C GLN A 417 24.62 1.32 -17.41
N HIS A 418 25.12 1.19 -18.64
CA HIS A 418 24.46 1.78 -19.81
C HIS A 418 23.25 0.90 -20.18
N SER A 419 22.16 1.07 -19.45
CA SER A 419 21.07 0.09 -19.49
C SER A 419 20.24 0.21 -20.78
N PRO A 420 20.02 -0.90 -21.51
CA PRO A 420 19.14 -0.94 -22.66
C PRO A 420 17.65 -1.02 -22.29
N SER A 421 17.31 -1.35 -21.03
CA SER A 421 15.93 -1.46 -20.55
C SER A 421 15.84 -1.61 -19.03
N ILE A 422 14.65 -1.42 -18.45
CA ILE A 422 14.46 -1.67 -17.01
C ILE A 422 14.62 -3.17 -16.70
N GLN A 423 14.16 -4.05 -17.59
CA GLN A 423 14.33 -5.50 -17.48
C GLN A 423 15.81 -5.88 -17.32
N ASN A 424 16.68 -5.30 -18.15
CA ASN A 424 18.12 -5.57 -18.04
C ASN A 424 18.71 -5.01 -16.73
N LEU A 425 18.26 -3.82 -16.32
CA LEU A 425 18.71 -3.19 -15.09
C LEU A 425 18.37 -4.05 -13.85
N ILE A 426 17.12 -4.47 -13.69
CA ILE A 426 16.69 -5.27 -12.53
C ILE A 426 17.36 -6.65 -12.53
N TYR A 427 17.61 -7.24 -13.70
CA TYR A 427 18.42 -8.46 -13.81
C TYR A 427 19.83 -8.25 -13.27
N ARG A 428 20.50 -7.15 -13.62
CA ARG A 428 21.86 -6.84 -13.13
C ARG A 428 21.89 -6.53 -11.63
N ILE A 429 20.86 -5.86 -11.11
CA ILE A 429 20.71 -5.62 -9.67
C ILE A 429 20.57 -6.97 -8.96
N GLY A 430 19.67 -7.85 -9.43
CA GLY A 430 19.49 -9.19 -8.85
C GLY A 430 20.77 -10.01 -8.86
N GLN A 431 21.49 -10.00 -10.00
CA GLN A 431 22.76 -10.70 -10.14
C GLN A 431 23.79 -10.20 -9.12
N ARG A 432 23.92 -8.87 -8.96
CA ARG A 432 24.85 -8.29 -7.99
C ARG A 432 24.45 -8.64 -6.56
N SER A 433 23.17 -8.56 -6.22
CA SER A 433 22.65 -8.89 -4.89
C SER A 433 22.94 -10.33 -4.51
N LEU A 434 22.63 -11.31 -5.38
CA LEU A 434 22.86 -12.73 -5.08
C LEU A 434 24.36 -13.09 -5.04
N ILE A 435 25.22 -12.40 -5.81
CA ILE A 435 26.68 -12.57 -5.72
C ILE A 435 27.22 -12.00 -4.40
N ARG A 436 26.69 -10.86 -3.92
CA ARG A 436 27.12 -10.25 -2.66
C ARG A 436 26.61 -11.01 -1.44
N PHE A 437 25.43 -11.59 -1.55
CA PHE A 437 24.75 -12.28 -0.46
C PHE A 437 24.41 -13.71 -0.87
N PRO A 438 25.38 -14.63 -0.83
CA PRO A 438 25.18 -16.02 -1.23
C PRO A 438 24.21 -16.78 -0.32
N GLN A 439 23.82 -16.25 0.83
CA GLN A 439 22.79 -16.82 1.70
C GLN A 439 21.35 -16.55 1.22
N LEU A 440 21.17 -15.65 0.24
CA LEU A 440 19.87 -15.38 -0.36
C LEU A 440 19.47 -16.50 -1.31
N LYS A 441 18.23 -16.97 -1.19
CA LYS A 441 17.62 -17.96 -2.07
C LYS A 441 17.16 -17.33 -3.38
N GLU A 442 16.50 -16.18 -3.27
CA GLU A 442 15.94 -15.43 -4.39
C GLU A 442 15.79 -13.94 -4.05
N ILE A 443 15.72 -13.13 -5.10
CA ILE A 443 15.35 -11.72 -5.03
C ILE A 443 14.29 -11.43 -6.11
N ARG A 444 13.25 -10.70 -5.74
CA ARG A 444 12.11 -10.32 -6.57
C ARG A 444 12.06 -8.81 -6.74
N PHE A 445 11.51 -8.37 -7.86
CA PHE A 445 11.41 -6.99 -8.28
C PHE A 445 10.01 -6.70 -8.77
N GLU A 446 9.44 -5.59 -8.32
CA GLU A 446 8.37 -4.88 -9.00
C GLU A 446 8.90 -3.50 -9.36
N SER A 447 8.73 -3.08 -10.62
CA SER A 447 9.26 -1.79 -11.08
C SER A 447 8.27 -1.00 -11.90
N ASN A 448 8.39 0.33 -11.90
CA ASN A 448 7.62 1.21 -12.76
C ASN A 448 8.56 2.09 -13.58
N ASN A 449 8.22 2.29 -14.86
CA ASN A 449 8.80 3.33 -15.69
C ASN A 449 8.02 4.64 -15.50
N ARG A 450 8.67 5.64 -14.90
CA ARG A 450 8.12 6.99 -14.64
C ARG A 450 8.87 8.06 -15.43
N THR A 451 9.54 7.67 -16.51
CA THR A 451 10.38 8.58 -17.30
C THR A 451 9.58 9.77 -17.82
N TRP A 452 10.13 10.97 -17.61
CA TRP A 452 9.53 12.23 -18.02
C TRP A 452 9.48 12.43 -19.54
N GLU A 453 8.52 13.23 -19.99
CA GLU A 453 8.43 13.70 -21.38
C GLU A 453 9.37 14.88 -21.62
N THR A 454 10.05 14.91 -22.77
CA THR A 454 10.96 16.02 -23.11
C THR A 454 10.17 17.18 -23.72
N ILE A 455 10.35 18.38 -23.17
CA ILE A 455 9.79 19.65 -23.68
C ILE A 455 10.82 20.43 -24.51
N LEU A 456 12.08 20.41 -24.08
CA LEU A 456 13.17 21.09 -24.78
C LEU A 456 14.43 20.20 -24.80
N GLU A 457 14.87 19.85 -26.00
CA GLU A 457 16.06 19.00 -26.23
C GLU A 457 17.39 19.72 -25.96
N GLN A 458 17.40 21.05 -25.97
CA GLN A 458 18.60 21.85 -25.68
C GLN A 458 18.21 23.21 -25.08
N ALA A 459 18.68 23.48 -23.86
CA ALA A 459 18.53 24.77 -23.20
C ALA A 459 19.38 25.86 -23.88
N SER A 460 19.00 27.12 -23.67
CA SER A 460 19.72 28.29 -24.21
C SER A 460 21.13 28.48 -23.64
N ALA A 461 21.44 27.82 -22.51
CA ALA A 461 22.77 27.76 -21.93
C ALA A 461 23.04 26.36 -21.34
N GLY A 462 24.26 25.86 -21.55
CA GLY A 462 24.71 24.55 -21.07
C GLY A 462 24.17 23.36 -21.86
N GLU A 463 24.37 22.16 -21.31
CA GLU A 463 23.92 20.88 -21.90
C GLU A 463 22.53 20.45 -21.41
N GLY A 464 21.81 21.36 -20.73
CA GLY A 464 20.55 21.05 -20.07
C GLY A 464 19.41 20.77 -21.05
N LYS A 465 18.46 19.94 -20.61
CA LYS A 465 17.17 19.67 -21.25
C LYS A 465 16.04 20.05 -20.30
N VAL A 466 14.84 20.27 -20.84
CA VAL A 466 13.64 20.55 -20.04
C VAL A 466 12.65 19.40 -20.22
N PHE A 467 12.12 18.90 -19.10
CA PHE A 467 11.20 17.77 -19.05
C PHE A 467 9.92 18.11 -18.28
N THR A 468 8.87 17.31 -18.45
CA THR A 468 7.63 17.37 -17.68
C THR A 468 7.13 15.96 -17.33
N GLU A 469 6.27 15.86 -16.31
CA GLU A 469 5.58 14.61 -15.98
C GLU A 469 4.84 14.04 -17.20
N PRO A 470 4.90 12.72 -17.43
CA PRO A 470 4.19 12.07 -18.52
C PRO A 470 2.69 11.97 -18.21
N ARG A 471 1.94 11.45 -19.18
CA ARG A 471 0.56 10.99 -18.93
C ARG A 471 0.52 9.89 -17.85
N PRO A 472 -0.64 9.65 -17.21
CA PRO A 472 -0.75 8.66 -16.13
C PRO A 472 -0.26 7.22 -16.41
N PRO A 473 -0.37 6.66 -17.64
CA PRO A 473 0.10 5.31 -17.92
C PRO A 473 1.59 5.12 -17.62
N TYR A 474 1.94 4.01 -16.97
CA TYR A 474 3.31 3.62 -16.69
C TYR A 474 3.54 2.18 -17.10
N GLY A 475 4.71 1.89 -17.67
CA GLY A 475 5.14 0.51 -17.87
C GLY A 475 5.59 -0.11 -16.56
N PHE A 476 5.32 -1.38 -16.32
CA PHE A 476 5.77 -2.10 -15.12
C PHE A 476 6.39 -3.45 -15.47
N GLN A 477 7.23 -3.97 -14.57
CA GLN A 477 7.88 -5.27 -14.71
C GLN A 477 7.90 -5.98 -13.36
N GLY A 478 7.43 -7.22 -13.34
CA GLY A 478 7.66 -8.19 -12.26
C GLY A 478 8.72 -9.19 -12.69
N PHE A 479 9.72 -9.44 -11.85
CA PHE A 479 10.79 -10.41 -12.14
C PHE A 479 11.34 -11.00 -10.84
N SER A 480 11.68 -12.29 -10.85
CA SER A 480 12.44 -12.92 -9.76
C SER A 480 13.71 -13.55 -10.32
N MET A 481 14.81 -13.40 -9.57
CA MET A 481 16.07 -14.08 -9.84
C MET A 481 16.37 -15.05 -8.71
N THR A 482 16.77 -16.24 -9.08
CA THR A 482 17.20 -17.32 -8.19
C THR A 482 18.69 -17.59 -8.38
N LYS A 483 19.29 -18.37 -7.49
CA LYS A 483 20.69 -18.82 -7.66
C LYS A 483 20.92 -19.59 -8.96
N HIS A 484 19.91 -20.30 -9.47
CA HIS A 484 20.05 -21.06 -10.72
C HIS A 484 20.37 -20.15 -11.92
N ASP A 485 19.85 -18.92 -11.91
CA ASP A 485 20.14 -17.93 -12.95
C ASP A 485 21.60 -17.45 -12.93
N LEU A 486 22.33 -17.67 -11.83
CA LEU A 486 23.77 -17.38 -11.72
C LEU A 486 24.65 -18.49 -12.30
N GLU A 487 24.18 -19.74 -12.35
CA GLU A 487 24.98 -20.89 -12.76
C GLU A 487 25.32 -20.89 -14.26
N GLY A 488 24.59 -20.10 -15.06
CA GLY A 488 24.80 -19.93 -16.50
C GLY A 488 25.65 -18.71 -16.91
N LEU A 489 26.24 -18.01 -15.95
CA LEU A 489 27.09 -16.82 -16.13
C LEU A 489 28.56 -17.15 -15.88
#